data_AF-A0A3C0FVY1-F1
#
_entry.id   AF-A0A3C0FVY1-F1
#
_cell.length_a   1.000
_cell.length_b   1.000
_cell.length_c   1.000
_cell.angle_alpha   90.00
_cell.angle_beta   90.00
_cell.angle_gamma   90.00
#
_symmetry.space_group_name_H-M   'P 1'
#
loop_
_entity.id
_entity.type
_entity.pdbx_description
1 polymer ?
#
loop_
_entity_poly.entity_id
_entity_poly.type
_entity_poly.pdbx_seq_one_letter_code
_entity_poly.pdbx_strand_id
1 'polypeptide(L)'
;ELVCSNSFRSDDKEYNAVGLIHDEMRRAGSIIMRCADQHKVPAGGALAVDREGFSEAVTNALENHPLITMERGEIDGLPPEEWEQTIIATGPLTSGALADAIRKATGEESLAFFDAIAPIVYKDSIDFDKAWFQSRYDKGDGKDYINCPMYEDEYNRFIDALIEGEKTEFKEWEKDTPYFDGCLPIEVMAERGRETLRHGP
;
A
#
# COMPACT_ATOMS: atom_id res chain seq x y z
N GLU A 1 5.48 -13.86 9.71
CA GLU A 1 4.04 -14.18 9.75
C GLU A 1 3.34 -13.54 8.56
N LEU A 2 2.29 -14.19 8.03
CA LEU A 2 1.39 -13.63 7.02
C LEU A 2 0.00 -13.38 7.64
N VAL A 3 -0.33 -12.10 7.89
CA VAL A 3 -1.48 -11.69 8.71
C VAL A 3 -2.81 -11.57 7.94
N CYS A 4 -2.80 -11.73 6.62
CA CYS A 4 -4.00 -11.62 5.77
C CYS A 4 -3.99 -12.72 4.71
N SER A 5 -3.94 -12.37 3.42
CA SER A 5 -3.83 -13.33 2.32
C SER A 5 -2.55 -14.17 2.43
N ASN A 6 -2.62 -15.44 2.00
CA ASN A 6 -1.45 -16.30 1.81
C ASN A 6 -0.89 -16.25 0.38
N SER A 7 -1.45 -15.38 -0.46
CA SER A 7 -1.01 -15.17 -1.83
C SER A 7 -0.05 -13.99 -1.89
N PHE A 8 1.08 -14.20 -2.56
CA PHE A 8 2.02 -13.16 -2.97
C PHE A 8 1.66 -12.59 -4.35
N ARG A 9 0.42 -12.82 -4.81
CA ARG A 9 -0.12 -12.46 -6.13
C ARG A 9 0.54 -13.28 -7.25
N SER A 10 0.42 -12.81 -8.50
CA SER A 10 0.86 -13.54 -9.69
C SER A 10 2.35 -13.91 -9.64
N ASP A 11 2.69 -15.13 -10.05
CA ASP A 11 4.07 -15.59 -10.23
C ASP A 11 4.50 -15.55 -11.71
N ASP A 12 3.68 -14.95 -12.59
CA ASP A 12 3.96 -14.77 -14.01
C ASP A 12 4.93 -13.61 -14.24
N LYS A 13 6.18 -13.91 -14.57
CA LYS A 13 7.23 -12.91 -14.82
C LYS A 13 7.18 -12.27 -16.21
N GLU A 14 6.44 -12.83 -17.16
CA GLU A 14 6.38 -12.31 -18.52
C GLU A 14 5.33 -11.22 -18.64
N TYR A 15 4.18 -11.39 -17.94
CA TYR A 15 3.03 -10.49 -18.08
C TYR A 15 2.55 -9.84 -16.78
N ASN A 16 3.23 -10.06 -15.65
CA ASN A 16 2.89 -9.43 -14.38
C ASN A 16 4.10 -8.81 -13.68
N ALA A 17 3.99 -7.54 -13.28
CA ALA A 17 5.06 -6.82 -12.58
C ALA A 17 5.46 -7.48 -11.25
N VAL A 18 4.51 -8.06 -10.51
CA VAL A 18 4.79 -8.76 -9.25
C VAL A 18 5.56 -10.06 -9.52
N GLY A 19 5.18 -10.80 -10.57
CA GLY A 19 5.91 -12.00 -10.99
C GLY A 19 7.34 -11.69 -11.46
N LEU A 20 7.56 -10.52 -12.09
CA LEU A 20 8.91 -10.07 -12.45
C LEU A 20 9.76 -9.80 -11.19
N ILE A 21 9.22 -9.09 -10.20
CA ILE A 21 9.90 -8.86 -8.92
C ILE A 21 10.21 -10.20 -8.23
N HIS A 22 9.30 -11.17 -8.26
CA HIS A 22 9.57 -12.51 -7.74
C HIS A 22 10.78 -13.18 -8.42
N ASP A 23 10.90 -13.10 -9.76
CA ASP A 23 12.04 -13.63 -10.51
C ASP A 23 13.35 -12.91 -10.14
N GLU A 24 13.32 -11.58 -10.01
CA GLU A 24 14.47 -10.78 -9.57
C GLU A 24 14.91 -11.16 -8.15
N MET A 25 13.97 -11.27 -7.21
CA MET A 25 14.24 -11.70 -5.84
C MET A 25 14.82 -13.11 -5.78
N ARG A 26 14.35 -14.04 -6.63
CA ARG A 26 14.94 -15.38 -6.75
C ARG A 26 16.38 -15.31 -7.23
N ARG A 27 16.68 -14.51 -8.26
CA ARG A 27 18.04 -14.30 -8.77
C ARG A 27 18.97 -13.67 -7.74
N ALA A 28 18.43 -12.80 -6.89
CA ALA A 28 19.15 -12.19 -5.77
C ALA A 28 19.34 -13.13 -4.56
N GLY A 29 18.85 -14.37 -4.62
CA GLY A 29 19.00 -15.35 -3.54
C GLY A 29 18.08 -15.11 -2.34
N SER A 30 16.94 -14.43 -2.54
CA SER A 30 16.00 -14.07 -1.48
C SER A 30 15.57 -15.27 -0.63
N ILE A 31 15.73 -15.13 0.69
CA ILE A 31 15.22 -16.08 1.68
C ILE A 31 13.69 -16.22 1.60
N ILE A 32 12.99 -15.11 1.36
CA ILE A 32 11.52 -15.09 1.27
C ILE A 32 11.06 -15.93 0.09
N MET A 33 11.63 -15.73 -1.10
CA MET A 33 11.25 -16.51 -2.28
C MET A 33 11.61 -17.99 -2.14
N ARG A 34 12.79 -18.29 -1.57
CA ARG A 34 13.22 -19.67 -1.32
C ARG A 34 12.27 -20.40 -0.37
N CYS A 35 11.87 -19.78 0.74
CA CYS A 35 10.92 -20.37 1.68
C CYS A 35 9.51 -20.48 1.09
N ALA A 36 9.10 -19.50 0.27
CA ALA A 36 7.81 -19.52 -0.41
C ALA A 36 7.70 -20.65 -1.43
N ASP A 37 8.75 -20.87 -2.23
CA ASP A 37 8.80 -21.95 -3.22
C ASP A 37 8.72 -23.33 -2.55
N GLN A 38 9.32 -23.50 -1.37
CA GLN A 38 9.26 -24.75 -0.58
C GLN A 38 7.87 -25.05 -0.01
N HIS A 39 7.09 -24.01 0.30
CA HIS A 39 5.78 -24.12 0.95
C HIS A 39 4.64 -23.73 0.01
N LYS A 40 4.88 -23.80 -1.31
CA LYS A 40 3.91 -23.40 -2.33
C LYS A 40 2.69 -24.32 -2.33
N VAL A 41 1.50 -23.72 -2.37
CA VAL A 41 0.21 -24.42 -2.51
C VAL A 41 -0.48 -24.06 -3.84
N PRO A 42 -1.37 -24.90 -4.38
CA PRO A 42 -2.07 -24.59 -5.64
C PRO A 42 -2.90 -23.29 -5.55
N ALA A 43 -2.68 -22.35 -6.47
CA ALA A 43 -3.36 -21.04 -6.47
C ALA A 43 -3.54 -20.39 -7.85
N GLY A 44 -3.81 -21.18 -8.89
CA GLY A 44 -4.32 -20.65 -10.17
C GLY A 44 -3.46 -19.57 -10.84
N GLY A 45 -2.14 -19.72 -10.82
CA GLY A 45 -1.16 -18.78 -11.41
C GLY A 45 -0.55 -17.79 -10.42
N ALA A 46 -1.13 -17.65 -9.22
CA ALA A 46 -0.50 -16.95 -8.12
C ALA A 46 0.54 -17.83 -7.39
N LEU A 47 1.51 -17.18 -6.76
CA LEU A 47 2.34 -17.79 -5.72
C LEU A 47 1.58 -17.68 -4.40
N ALA A 48 0.96 -18.77 -3.96
CA ALA A 48 0.41 -18.85 -2.61
C ALA A 48 1.18 -19.89 -1.79
N VAL A 49 1.19 -19.70 -0.47
CA VAL A 49 1.96 -20.54 0.45
C VAL A 49 1.10 -21.11 1.57
N ASP A 50 1.54 -22.22 2.15
CA ASP A 50 1.15 -22.63 3.49
C ASP A 50 1.72 -21.62 4.51
N ARG A 51 0.86 -20.93 5.26
CA ARG A 51 1.27 -19.78 6.10
C ARG A 51 2.21 -20.18 7.23
N GLU A 52 1.90 -21.30 7.89
CA GLU A 52 2.63 -21.79 9.05
C GLU A 52 4.00 -22.31 8.62
N GLY A 53 4.02 -23.23 7.66
CA GLY A 53 5.26 -23.79 7.12
C GLY A 53 6.17 -22.72 6.51
N PHE A 54 5.61 -21.76 5.75
CA PHE A 54 6.39 -20.63 5.25
C PHE A 54 7.02 -19.80 6.38
N SER A 55 6.23 -19.42 7.38
CA SER A 55 6.71 -18.56 8.47
C SER A 55 7.76 -19.29 9.32
N GLU A 56 7.52 -20.56 9.65
CA GLU A 56 8.47 -21.40 10.38
C GLU A 56 9.78 -21.58 9.59
N ALA A 57 9.71 -21.80 8.28
CA ALA A 57 10.91 -21.95 7.46
C ALA A 57 11.76 -20.69 7.41
N VAL A 58 11.13 -19.50 7.34
CA VAL A 58 11.84 -18.22 7.42
C VAL A 58 12.48 -18.05 8.80
N THR A 59 11.71 -18.28 9.88
CA THR A 59 12.23 -18.20 11.25
C THR A 59 13.41 -19.13 11.47
N ASN A 60 13.29 -20.40 11.09
CA ASN A 60 14.36 -21.39 11.22
C ASN A 60 15.60 -21.00 10.41
N ALA A 61 15.43 -20.46 9.21
CA ALA A 61 16.55 -20.05 8.38
C ALA A 61 17.30 -18.84 8.97
N LEU A 62 16.61 -17.94 9.70
CA LEU A 62 17.24 -16.83 10.40
C LEU A 62 17.89 -17.27 11.73
N GLU A 63 17.18 -18.07 12.53
CA GLU A 63 17.66 -18.58 13.83
C GLU A 63 18.92 -19.44 13.69
N ASN A 64 19.06 -20.19 12.59
CA ASN A 64 20.22 -21.04 12.34
C ASN A 64 21.33 -20.37 11.52
N HIS A 65 21.21 -19.08 11.19
CA HIS A 65 22.22 -18.40 10.40
C HIS A 65 23.41 -17.97 11.28
N PRO A 66 24.66 -18.32 10.94
CA PRO A 66 25.81 -18.13 11.83
C PRO A 66 26.20 -16.66 12.08
N LEU A 67 25.66 -15.73 11.29
CA LEU A 67 25.91 -14.28 11.41
C LEU A 67 24.69 -13.50 11.91
N ILE A 68 23.61 -14.18 12.29
CA ILE A 68 22.39 -13.53 12.79
C ILE A 68 22.22 -13.89 14.26
N THR A 69 22.13 -12.86 15.10
CA THR A 69 21.66 -12.99 16.47
C THR A 69 20.23 -12.48 16.51
N MET A 70 19.32 -13.27 17.07
CA MET A 70 17.93 -12.86 17.23
C MET A 70 17.62 -12.58 18.70
N GLU A 71 17.21 -11.34 18.96
CA GLU A 71 16.78 -10.89 20.29
C GLU A 71 15.29 -10.60 20.25
N ARG A 72 14.55 -11.16 21.21
CA ARG A 72 13.10 -10.98 21.32
C ARG A 72 12.82 -9.90 22.36
N GLY A 73 12.39 -8.73 21.91
CA GLY A 73 12.05 -7.60 22.75
C GLY A 73 11.39 -6.48 21.94
N GLU A 74 10.74 -5.55 22.63
CA GLU A 74 10.31 -4.30 22.03
C GLU A 74 11.50 -3.34 21.95
N ILE A 75 11.60 -2.61 20.84
CA ILE A 75 12.47 -1.44 20.72
C ILE A 75 11.56 -0.22 20.87
N ASP A 76 11.66 0.46 22.02
CA ASP A 76 10.75 1.54 22.44
C ASP A 76 11.29 2.95 22.12
N GLY A 77 12.37 3.03 21.34
CA GLY A 77 13.01 4.28 20.95
C GLY A 77 13.83 4.12 19.67
N LEU A 78 14.55 5.17 19.27
CA LEU A 78 15.45 5.04 18.13
C LEU A 78 16.58 4.04 18.44
N PRO A 79 17.06 3.32 17.42
CA PRO A 79 18.23 2.46 17.55
C PRO A 79 19.40 3.20 18.23
N PRO A 80 20.07 2.57 19.21
CA PRO A 80 21.25 3.13 19.84
C PRO A 80 22.35 3.47 18.82
N GLU A 81 23.10 4.55 19.04
CA GLU A 81 24.17 4.99 18.12
C GLU A 81 25.28 3.95 17.98
N GLU A 82 25.51 3.16 19.04
CA GLU A 82 26.49 2.06 19.06
C GLU A 82 26.17 0.91 18.10
N TRP A 83 24.94 0.83 17.57
CA TRP A 83 24.58 -0.17 16.54
C TRP A 83 25.08 0.22 15.14
N GLU A 84 25.57 1.46 14.99
CA GLU A 84 26.03 2.03 13.72
C GLU A 84 24.95 2.01 12.62
N GLN A 85 24.95 0.99 11.76
CA GLN A 85 24.03 0.87 10.63
C GLN A 85 22.77 0.12 11.04
N THR A 86 21.63 0.83 11.06
CA THR A 86 20.34 0.23 11.43
C THR A 86 19.29 0.34 10.33
N ILE A 87 18.54 -0.74 10.11
CA ILE A 87 17.34 -0.78 9.29
C ILE A 87 16.13 -0.89 10.21
N ILE A 88 15.19 0.05 10.13
CA ILE A 88 13.90 0.00 10.84
C ILE A 88 12.87 -0.65 9.91
N ALA A 89 12.37 -1.84 10.27
CA ALA A 89 11.44 -2.64 9.46
C ALA A 89 10.26 -3.19 10.29
N THR A 90 9.66 -2.35 11.13
CA THR A 90 8.60 -2.72 12.11
C THR A 90 7.19 -2.91 11.54
N GLY A 91 7.04 -2.76 10.23
CA GLY A 91 5.77 -2.99 9.53
C GLY A 91 4.71 -1.90 9.79
N PRO A 92 3.47 -2.14 9.32
CA PRO A 92 2.40 -1.14 9.36
C PRO A 92 1.87 -0.84 10.77
N LEU A 93 2.16 -1.71 11.75
CA LEU A 93 1.72 -1.59 13.15
C LEU A 93 2.91 -1.31 14.07
N THR A 94 3.70 -0.30 13.72
CA THR A 94 4.85 0.14 14.53
C THR A 94 4.38 0.59 15.93
N SER A 95 5.09 0.19 16.99
CA SER A 95 4.69 0.55 18.36
C SER A 95 4.72 2.05 18.59
N GLY A 96 3.86 2.54 19.48
CA GLY A 96 3.68 3.98 19.72
C GLY A 96 4.99 4.66 20.17
N ALA A 97 5.76 4.01 21.02
CA ALA A 97 7.01 4.56 21.55
C ALA A 97 8.07 4.79 20.44
N LEU A 98 8.27 3.79 19.56
CA LEU A 98 9.15 3.93 18.41
C LEU A 98 8.61 4.95 17.39
N ALA A 99 7.30 4.95 17.12
CA ALA A 99 6.69 5.94 16.23
C ALA A 99 6.92 7.37 16.73
N ASP A 100 6.74 7.62 18.02
CA ASP A 100 7.01 8.93 18.65
C ASP A 100 8.49 9.32 18.54
N ALA A 101 9.40 8.36 18.72
CA ALA A 101 10.84 8.59 18.61
C ALA A 101 11.25 8.95 17.17
N ILE A 102 10.72 8.24 16.17
CA ILE A 102 10.93 8.55 14.75
C ILE A 102 10.39 9.94 14.44
N ARG A 103 9.16 10.27 14.87
CA ARG A 103 8.52 11.57 14.64
C ARG A 103 9.42 12.71 15.13
N LYS A 104 9.96 12.56 16.34
CA LYS A 104 10.84 13.56 16.95
C LYS A 104 12.14 13.73 16.17
N ALA A 105 12.73 12.66 15.65
CA ALA A 105 14.00 12.73 14.92
C ALA A 105 13.86 13.26 13.49
N THR A 106 12.75 12.95 12.81
CA THR A 106 12.51 13.48 11.46
C THR A 106 12.02 14.92 11.48
N GLY A 107 11.48 15.40 12.61
CA GLY A 107 10.87 16.72 12.72
C GLY A 107 9.51 16.81 12.02
N GLU A 108 8.94 15.67 11.63
CA GLU A 108 7.62 15.58 11.00
C GLU A 108 6.52 15.71 12.05
N GLU A 109 5.43 16.38 11.72
CA GLU A 109 4.28 16.49 12.62
C GLU A 109 3.38 15.24 12.56
N SER A 110 3.59 14.34 11.59
CA SER A 110 2.76 13.15 11.39
C SER A 110 3.55 11.97 10.83
N LEU A 111 3.32 10.80 11.43
CA LEU A 111 3.69 9.48 10.90
C LEU A 111 2.39 8.70 10.70
N ALA A 112 1.67 9.03 9.65
CA ALA A 112 0.41 8.38 9.32
C ALA A 112 0.62 7.49 8.09
N PHE A 113 0.36 6.20 8.25
CA PHE A 113 0.19 5.27 7.13
C PHE A 113 -1.30 5.09 6.89
N PHE A 114 -1.94 6.11 6.31
CA PHE A 114 -3.16 5.88 5.55
C PHE A 114 -2.78 5.93 4.08
N ASP A 115 -2.82 4.77 3.46
CA ASP A 115 -2.97 4.67 2.01
C ASP A 115 -4.26 5.43 1.65
N ALA A 116 -4.09 6.60 1.04
CA ALA A 116 -5.14 7.27 0.28
C ALA A 116 -4.73 7.24 -1.19
N ILE A 117 -4.65 6.04 -1.76
CA ILE A 117 -4.23 5.84 -3.14
C ILE A 117 -5.43 5.98 -4.06
N ALA A 118 -5.37 6.98 -4.95
CA ALA A 118 -6.24 7.03 -6.10
C ALA A 118 -5.82 5.97 -7.13
N PRO A 119 -6.77 5.41 -7.92
CA PRO A 119 -6.43 4.52 -9.02
C PRO A 119 -5.40 5.13 -9.97
N ILE A 120 -4.38 4.36 -10.36
CA ILE A 120 -3.38 4.76 -11.35
C ILE A 120 -3.74 4.12 -12.69
N VAL A 121 -3.76 4.93 -13.74
CA VAL A 121 -4.02 4.49 -15.12
C VAL A 121 -2.80 4.71 -16.00
N TYR A 122 -2.66 3.90 -17.04
CA TYR A 122 -1.60 4.10 -18.03
C TYR A 122 -1.93 5.29 -18.94
N LYS A 123 -0.96 6.19 -19.14
CA LYS A 123 -1.16 7.43 -19.90
C LYS A 123 -1.59 7.17 -21.35
N ASP A 124 -1.04 6.15 -21.98
CA ASP A 124 -1.33 5.77 -23.36
C ASP A 124 -2.73 5.16 -23.55
N SER A 125 -3.39 4.76 -22.46
CA SER A 125 -4.81 4.36 -22.48
C SER A 125 -5.81 5.52 -22.38
N ILE A 126 -5.34 6.77 -22.26
CA ILE A 126 -6.21 7.96 -22.13
C ILE A 126 -6.62 8.47 -23.51
N ASP A 127 -7.93 8.71 -23.69
CA ASP A 127 -8.50 9.36 -24.86
C ASP A 127 -8.31 10.89 -24.79
N PHE A 128 -7.26 11.39 -25.45
CA PHE A 128 -6.93 12.82 -25.49
C PHE A 128 -7.79 13.65 -26.45
N ASP A 129 -8.74 13.04 -27.17
CA ASP A 129 -9.77 13.82 -27.88
C ASP A 129 -10.81 14.38 -26.89
N LYS A 130 -10.85 13.84 -25.66
CA LYS A 130 -11.76 14.26 -24.57
C LYS A 130 -11.07 14.85 -23.35
N ALA A 131 -9.77 14.62 -23.19
CA ALA A 131 -8.99 15.08 -22.04
C ALA A 131 -7.85 16.00 -22.47
N TRP A 132 -7.42 16.92 -21.59
CA TRP A 132 -6.34 17.86 -21.92
C TRP A 132 -5.41 18.15 -20.75
N PHE A 133 -4.17 18.54 -21.07
CA PHE A 133 -3.21 19.01 -20.07
C PHE A 133 -3.50 20.47 -19.70
N GLN A 134 -3.74 20.75 -18.42
CA GLN A 134 -3.84 22.13 -17.92
C GLN A 134 -3.73 22.19 -16.39
N SER A 135 -2.88 23.10 -15.90
CA SER A 135 -2.86 23.51 -14.49
C SER A 135 -3.87 24.65 -14.26
N ARG A 136 -4.47 24.72 -13.06
CA ARG A 136 -5.48 25.75 -12.74
C ARG A 136 -4.92 27.16 -12.94
N TYR A 137 -5.64 28.00 -13.70
CA TYR A 137 -5.23 29.37 -14.07
C TYR A 137 -3.88 29.46 -14.79
N ASP A 138 -3.48 28.38 -15.48
CA ASP A 138 -2.23 28.31 -16.25
C ASP A 138 -0.98 28.65 -15.43
N LYS A 139 -0.99 28.32 -14.13
CA LYS A 139 0.19 28.42 -13.27
C LYS A 139 1.22 27.34 -13.63
N GLY A 140 2.51 27.68 -13.55
CA GLY A 140 3.60 26.75 -13.87
C GLY A 140 3.86 26.63 -15.37
N ASP A 141 4.28 25.45 -15.83
CA ASP A 141 4.40 25.14 -17.26
C ASP A 141 3.05 24.72 -17.90
N GLY A 142 2.01 24.63 -17.08
CA GLY A 142 0.63 24.35 -17.48
C GLY A 142 0.34 22.89 -17.81
N LYS A 143 1.24 21.94 -17.54
CA LYS A 143 1.08 20.52 -17.96
C LYS A 143 1.10 19.52 -16.80
N ASP A 144 0.87 19.99 -15.58
CA ASP A 144 0.96 19.14 -14.38
C ASP A 144 -0.23 18.18 -14.23
N TYR A 145 -1.39 18.51 -14.82
CA TYR A 145 -2.64 17.76 -14.67
C TYR A 145 -3.28 17.43 -16.01
N ILE A 146 -3.88 16.24 -16.11
CA ILE A 146 -4.80 15.86 -17.18
C ILE A 146 -6.22 16.07 -16.64
N ASN A 147 -7.00 16.89 -17.33
CA ASN A 147 -8.38 17.20 -16.97
C ASN A 147 -9.32 16.36 -17.83
N CYS A 148 -10.22 15.62 -17.17
CA CYS A 148 -11.29 14.85 -17.80
C CYS A 148 -12.62 15.53 -17.48
N PRO A 149 -13.23 16.26 -18.43
CA PRO A 149 -14.45 17.00 -18.17
C PRO A 149 -15.64 16.05 -18.04
N MET A 150 -16.66 16.47 -17.30
CA MET A 150 -17.95 15.79 -17.23
C MET A 150 -19.08 16.81 -17.43
N TYR A 151 -20.11 16.41 -18.17
CA TYR A 151 -21.41 17.08 -18.16
C TYR A 151 -22.18 16.75 -16.88
N GLU A 152 -23.24 17.52 -16.60
CA GLU A 152 -24.04 17.37 -15.38
C GLU A 152 -24.67 15.96 -15.26
N ASP A 153 -25.16 15.41 -16.37
CA ASP A 153 -25.75 14.07 -16.42
C ASP A 153 -24.69 12.98 -16.22
N GLU A 154 -23.49 13.15 -16.77
CA GLU A 154 -22.35 12.26 -16.56
C GLU A 154 -21.89 12.28 -15.10
N TYR A 155 -21.78 13.46 -14.50
CA TYR A 155 -21.45 13.62 -13.07
C TYR A 155 -22.48 12.91 -12.19
N ASN A 156 -23.77 13.14 -12.44
CA ASN A 156 -24.82 12.52 -11.66
C ASN A 156 -24.79 10.99 -11.77
N ARG A 157 -24.61 10.45 -12.98
CA ARG A 157 -24.46 9.00 -13.18
C ARG A 157 -23.22 8.44 -12.49
N PHE A 158 -22.12 9.18 -12.50
CA PHE A 158 -20.88 8.78 -11.80
C PHE A 158 -21.10 8.71 -10.29
N ILE A 159 -21.78 9.70 -9.69
CA ILE A 159 -22.09 9.69 -8.25
C ILE A 159 -22.99 8.51 -7.89
N ASP A 160 -24.03 8.22 -8.67
CA ASP A 160 -24.90 7.05 -8.41
C ASP A 160 -24.08 5.76 -8.43
N ALA A 161 -23.26 5.56 -9.47
CA ALA A 161 -22.40 4.39 -9.60
C ALA A 161 -21.36 4.28 -8.47
N LEU A 162 -20.82 5.40 -8.00
CA LEU A 162 -19.84 5.44 -6.92
C LEU A 162 -20.46 5.05 -5.57
N ILE A 163 -21.69 5.52 -5.30
CA ILE A 163 -22.40 5.20 -4.05
C ILE A 163 -22.90 3.75 -4.05
N GLU A 164 -23.40 3.26 -5.19
CA GLU A 164 -23.91 1.89 -5.36
C GLU A 164 -22.80 0.83 -5.50
N GLY A 165 -21.58 1.25 -5.84
CA GLY A 165 -20.44 0.35 -6.07
C GLY A 165 -20.07 -0.49 -4.84
N GLU A 166 -19.48 -1.66 -5.10
CA GLU A 166 -18.96 -2.52 -4.05
C GLU A 166 -17.83 -1.83 -3.28
N LYS A 167 -17.94 -1.83 -1.95
CA LYS A 167 -16.97 -1.22 -1.04
C LYS A 167 -16.28 -2.31 -0.25
N THR A 168 -15.00 -2.12 0.04
CA THR A 168 -14.31 -2.97 1.01
C THR A 168 -14.81 -2.60 2.40
N GLU A 169 -15.26 -3.59 3.17
CA GLU A 169 -15.60 -3.35 4.57
C GLU A 169 -14.34 -3.25 5.42
N PHE A 170 -14.27 -2.20 6.23
CA PHE A 170 -13.26 -2.09 7.28
C PHE A 170 -13.42 -3.22 8.30
N LYS A 171 -12.29 -3.77 8.75
CA LYS A 171 -12.30 -4.74 9.84
C LYS A 171 -12.80 -4.08 11.12
N GLU A 172 -13.36 -4.85 12.05
CA GLU A 172 -14.03 -4.28 13.24
C GLU A 172 -13.14 -3.33 14.06
N TRP A 173 -11.83 -3.55 14.09
CA TRP A 173 -10.86 -2.68 14.78
C TRP A 173 -10.46 -1.42 13.99
N GLU A 174 -10.81 -1.32 12.71
CA GLU A 174 -10.60 -0.14 11.87
C GLU A 174 -11.83 0.79 11.89
N LYS A 175 -13.02 0.27 12.24
CA LYS A 175 -14.29 1.01 12.20
C LYS A 175 -14.34 2.24 13.10
N ASP A 176 -13.65 2.19 14.25
CA ASP A 176 -13.60 3.31 15.21
C ASP A 176 -12.39 4.23 14.98
N THR A 177 -11.57 3.96 13.96
CA THR A 177 -10.50 4.87 13.58
C THR A 177 -11.13 6.05 12.87
N PRO A 178 -11.10 7.28 13.45
CA PRO A 178 -11.68 8.42 12.78
C PRO A 178 -10.95 8.62 11.47
N TYR A 179 -11.70 8.71 10.37
CA TYR A 179 -11.12 9.20 9.13
C TYR A 179 -10.38 10.50 9.42
N PHE A 180 -9.21 10.67 8.81
CA PHE A 180 -8.62 11.99 8.74
C PHE A 180 -9.62 12.85 7.95
N ASP A 181 -10.36 13.75 8.60
CA ASP A 181 -11.45 14.49 7.95
C ASP A 181 -10.96 15.32 6.74
N GLY A 182 -9.65 15.60 6.64
CA GLY A 182 -9.03 16.21 5.47
C GLY A 182 -8.68 15.26 4.32
N CYS A 183 -8.93 13.95 4.45
CA CYS A 183 -8.69 12.92 3.45
C CYS A 183 -9.71 11.77 3.61
N LEU A 184 -10.88 11.94 3.01
CA LEU A 184 -11.96 10.95 3.03
C LEU A 184 -11.99 10.15 1.71
N PRO A 185 -12.39 8.87 1.74
CA PRO A 185 -12.73 8.14 0.53
C PRO A 185 -13.84 8.87 -0.26
N ILE A 186 -13.72 8.92 -1.59
CA ILE A 186 -14.62 9.72 -2.44
C ILE A 186 -16.06 9.23 -2.37
N GLU A 187 -16.28 7.94 -2.12
CA GLU A 187 -17.58 7.32 -1.91
C GLU A 187 -18.23 7.79 -0.60
N VAL A 188 -17.44 7.97 0.47
CA VAL A 188 -17.92 8.53 1.75
C VAL A 188 -18.26 10.01 1.59
N MET A 189 -17.45 10.77 0.83
CA MET A 189 -17.76 12.16 0.50
C MET A 189 -19.06 12.28 -0.31
N ALA A 190 -19.27 11.39 -1.27
CA ALA A 190 -20.47 11.35 -2.10
C ALA A 190 -21.72 11.00 -1.28
N GLU A 191 -21.62 10.09 -0.31
CA GLU A 191 -22.71 9.76 0.61
C GLU A 191 -23.11 10.93 1.52
N ARG A 192 -22.14 11.77 1.92
CA ARG A 192 -22.40 12.99 2.71
C ARG A 192 -23.14 14.07 1.92
N GLY A 193 -23.11 14.00 0.58
CA GLY A 193 -23.86 14.89 -0.28
C GLY A 193 -23.42 14.77 -1.75
N ARG A 194 -24.40 14.77 -2.65
CA ARG A 194 -24.17 14.65 -4.10
C ARG A 194 -23.29 15.76 -4.67
N GLU A 195 -23.34 16.96 -4.08
CA GLU A 195 -22.58 18.11 -4.55
C GLU A 195 -21.16 18.19 -3.96
N THR A 196 -20.83 17.36 -2.96
CA THR A 196 -19.60 17.46 -2.17
C THR A 196 -18.36 17.42 -3.07
N LEU A 197 -18.25 16.43 -3.96
CA LEU A 197 -17.06 16.28 -4.83
C LEU A 197 -16.85 17.45 -5.79
N ARG A 198 -17.91 18.17 -6.19
CA ARG A 198 -17.78 19.35 -7.07
C ARG A 198 -17.20 20.57 -6.35
N HIS A 199 -17.29 20.61 -5.02
CA HIS A 199 -16.65 21.65 -4.21
C HIS A 199 -15.17 21.36 -3.91
N GLY A 200 -14.72 20.13 -4.18
CA GLY A 200 -13.40 19.63 -3.81
C GLY A 200 -13.40 18.94 -2.43
N PRO A 201 -12.26 18.37 -2.04
CA PRO A 201 -12.02 17.95 -0.66
C PRO A 201 -11.95 19.13 0.31
#